data_AF-A0A2E8SNY0-F1
#
_entry.id   AF-A0A2E8SNY0-F1
#
_cell.length_a   1.000
_cell.length_b   1.000
_cell.length_c   1.000
_cell.angle_alpha   90.00
_cell.angle_beta   90.00
_cell.angle_gamma   90.00
#
_symmetry.space_group_name_H-M   'P 1'
#
loop_
_entity.id
_entity.type
_entity.pdbx_description
1 polymer ?
#
loop_
_entity_poly.entity_id
_entity_poly.type
_entity_poly.pdbx_seq_one_letter_code
_entity_poly.pdbx_strand_id
1 'polypeptide(L)'
;ECLIGMNCTILDGAVIGAQSVVGANALVTGGTQIPPGSLVLGSPAKVVRPLTEAERADLKPWAQKYVDNAAYCLKHNLNVGAPLCTRGE
;
A
#
# COMPACT_ATOMS: atom_id res chain seq x y z
N GLU A 1 2.04 -5.13 7.44
CA GLU A 1 2.08 -3.92 6.59
C GLU A 1 2.39 -4.34 5.16
N CYS A 2 1.93 -3.57 4.17
CA CYS A 2 2.28 -3.74 2.75
C CYS A 2 2.48 -2.35 2.16
N LEU A 3 3.33 -2.22 1.14
CA LEU A 3 3.44 -0.99 0.35
C LEU A 3 2.73 -1.20 -0.98
N ILE A 4 1.74 -0.34 -1.25
CA ILE A 4 1.03 -0.30 -2.53
C ILE A 4 1.52 0.92 -3.29
N GLY A 5 2.19 0.68 -4.42
CA GLY A 5 2.74 1.72 -5.26
C GLY A 5 1.67 2.62 -5.85
N MET A 6 2.06 3.85 -6.18
CA MET A 6 1.16 4.84 -6.77
C MET A 6 0.52 4.33 -8.07
N ASN A 7 -0.75 4.70 -8.28
CA ASN A 7 -1.54 4.28 -9.45
C ASN A 7 -1.64 2.76 -9.64
N CYS A 8 -1.53 1.98 -8.57
CA CYS A 8 -1.80 0.55 -8.59
C CYS A 8 -3.31 0.29 -8.55
N THR A 9 -3.77 -0.69 -9.33
CA THR A 9 -5.14 -1.19 -9.34
C THR A 9 -5.17 -2.62 -8.84
N ILE A 10 -5.99 -2.88 -7.81
CA ILE A 10 -6.18 -4.21 -7.22
C ILE A 10 -7.65 -4.59 -7.41
N LEU A 11 -7.89 -5.72 -8.07
CA LEU A 11 -9.25 -6.23 -8.32
C LEU A 11 -9.74 -7.13 -7.19
N ASP A 12 -11.06 -7.41 -7.21
CA ASP A 12 -11.77 -8.12 -6.14
C ASP A 12 -11.20 -9.50 -5.82
N GLY A 13 -11.19 -9.83 -4.53
CA GLY A 13 -10.75 -11.13 -4.02
C GLY A 13 -9.23 -11.36 -4.06
N ALA A 14 -8.43 -10.38 -4.51
CA ALA A 14 -6.98 -10.47 -4.41
C ALA A 14 -6.51 -10.37 -2.95
N VAL A 15 -5.50 -11.16 -2.59
CA VAL A 15 -4.88 -11.14 -1.26
C VAL A 15 -3.39 -10.83 -1.41
N ILE A 16 -2.96 -9.78 -0.74
CA ILE A 16 -1.56 -9.37 -0.69
C ILE A 16 -0.96 -9.83 0.64
N GLY A 17 -0.04 -10.79 0.58
CA GLY A 17 0.66 -11.29 1.75
C GLY A 17 1.44 -10.20 2.48
N ALA A 18 1.56 -10.35 3.80
CA ALA A 18 2.24 -9.37 4.66
C ALA A 18 3.66 -9.06 4.19
N GLN A 19 4.08 -7.81 4.41
CA GLN A 19 5.39 -7.29 4.05
C GLN A 19 5.72 -7.40 2.57
N SER A 20 4.71 -7.32 1.71
CA SER A 20 4.89 -7.27 0.25
C SER A 20 4.91 -5.84 -0.27
N VAL A 21 5.52 -5.66 -1.43
CA VAL A 21 5.58 -4.41 -2.18
C VAL A 21 4.94 -4.65 -3.54
N VAL A 22 3.90 -3.88 -3.84
CA VAL A 22 3.31 -3.81 -5.17
C VAL A 22 3.82 -2.54 -5.86
N GLY A 23 4.44 -2.67 -7.02
CA GLY A 23 5.01 -1.53 -7.74
C GLY A 23 3.97 -0.56 -8.26
N ALA A 24 4.44 0.64 -8.62
CA ALA A 24 3.62 1.64 -9.28
C ALA A 24 3.04 1.11 -10.60
N ASN A 25 1.83 1.56 -10.96
CA ASN A 25 1.11 1.14 -12.17
C ASN A 25 0.85 -0.37 -12.29
N ALA A 26 0.93 -1.13 -11.20
CA ALA A 26 0.65 -2.56 -11.23
C ALA A 26 -0.87 -2.84 -11.28
N LEU A 27 -1.28 -3.86 -12.04
CA LEU A 27 -2.66 -4.35 -12.09
C LEU A 27 -2.75 -5.76 -11.51
N VAL A 28 -3.17 -5.87 -10.25
CA VAL A 28 -3.39 -7.16 -9.58
C VAL A 28 -4.77 -7.67 -9.97
N THR A 29 -4.82 -8.79 -10.72
CA THR A 29 -6.07 -9.37 -11.20
C THR A 29 -6.90 -9.99 -10.08
N GLY A 30 -8.21 -10.20 -10.31
CA GLY A 30 -9.10 -10.71 -9.28
C GLY A 30 -8.72 -12.10 -8.79
N GLY A 31 -8.88 -12.36 -7.50
CA GLY A 31 -8.54 -13.65 -6.87
C GLY A 31 -7.04 -13.95 -6.75
N THR A 32 -6.14 -13.04 -7.18
CA THR A 32 -4.69 -13.26 -7.12
C THR A 32 -4.20 -13.43 -5.69
N GLN A 33 -3.43 -14.49 -5.43
CA GLN A 33 -2.84 -14.80 -4.12
C GLN A 33 -1.34 -14.48 -4.16
N ILE A 34 -0.92 -13.40 -3.50
CA ILE A 34 0.48 -12.99 -3.42
C ILE A 34 1.08 -13.48 -2.09
N PRO A 35 2.17 -14.27 -2.10
CA PRO A 35 2.84 -14.72 -0.88
C PRO A 35 3.40 -13.55 -0.06
N PRO A 36 3.56 -13.69 1.27
CA PRO A 36 4.24 -12.69 2.09
C PRO A 36 5.66 -12.39 1.61
N GLY A 37 6.12 -11.16 1.80
CA GLY A 37 7.48 -10.75 1.43
C GLY A 37 7.72 -10.69 -0.08
N SER A 38 6.68 -10.48 -0.90
CA SER A 38 6.82 -10.49 -2.36
C SER A 38 7.02 -9.11 -2.97
N LEU A 39 7.87 -9.01 -3.99
CA LEU A 39 7.89 -7.88 -4.91
C LEU A 39 7.02 -8.20 -6.14
N VAL A 40 5.98 -7.41 -6.36
CA VAL A 40 4.96 -7.62 -7.39
C VAL A 40 4.94 -6.45 -8.37
N LEU A 41 5.09 -6.71 -9.67
CA LEU A 41 5.19 -5.67 -10.70
C LEU A 41 4.37 -6.02 -11.94
N GLY A 42 4.00 -4.99 -12.71
CA GLY A 42 3.44 -5.12 -14.05
C GLY A 42 1.90 -5.08 -14.14
N SER A 43 1.40 -5.11 -15.37
CA SER A 43 -0.03 -5.15 -15.69
C SER A 43 -0.24 -6.15 -16.86
N PRO A 44 -0.70 -7.38 -16.60
CA PRO A 44 -1.10 -7.94 -15.30
C PRO A 44 0.09 -8.16 -14.36
N ALA A 45 -0.12 -7.96 -13.07
CA ALA A 45 0.90 -8.00 -12.05
C ALA A 45 1.34 -9.43 -11.71
N LYS A 46 2.65 -9.64 -11.57
CA LYS A 46 3.25 -10.94 -11.23
C LYS A 46 4.27 -10.78 -10.11
N VAL A 47 4.43 -11.83 -9.30
CA VAL A 47 5.54 -11.93 -8.35
C VAL A 47 6.83 -12.06 -9.14
N VAL A 48 7.73 -11.10 -8.97
CA VAL A 48 9.03 -11.08 -9.67
C VAL A 48 10.10 -11.77 -8.85
N ARG A 49 10.13 -11.50 -7.54
CA ARG A 49 11.08 -12.07 -6.59
C ARG A 49 10.61 -11.86 -5.14
N PRO A 50 11.17 -12.58 -4.16
CA PRO A 50 11.08 -12.17 -2.76
C PRO A 50 11.80 -10.84 -2.52
N LEU A 51 11.32 -10.09 -1.54
CA LEU A 51 11.98 -8.91 -1.01
C LEU A 51 13.17 -9.33 -0.14
N THR A 52 14.20 -8.50 -0.17
CA THR A 52 15.34 -8.62 0.72
C THR A 52 14.96 -8.20 2.15
N GLU A 53 15.76 -8.60 3.13
CA GLU A 53 15.52 -8.22 4.53
C GLU A 53 15.58 -6.70 4.73
N ALA A 54 16.49 -6.01 4.03
CA ALA A 54 16.61 -4.56 4.06
C ALA A 54 15.33 -3.89 3.51
N GLU A 55 14.84 -4.32 2.34
CA GLU A 55 13.60 -3.82 1.76
C GLU A 55 12.39 -4.04 2.68
N ARG A 56 12.34 -5.18 3.39
CA ARG A 56 11.28 -5.46 4.37
C ARG A 56 11.39 -4.57 5.60
N ALA A 57 12.60 -4.31 6.08
CA ALA A 57 12.85 -3.48 7.26
C ALA A 57 12.45 -2.01 7.02
N ASP A 58 12.57 -1.52 5.78
CA ASP A 58 12.24 -0.14 5.40
C ASP A 58 10.73 0.16 5.32
N LEU A 59 9.87 -0.87 5.23
CA LEU A 59 8.42 -0.70 5.11
C LEU A 59 7.81 0.08 6.28
N LYS A 60 8.22 -0.27 7.51
CA LYS A 60 7.67 0.35 8.72
C LYS A 60 8.13 1.81 8.88
N PRO A 61 9.43 2.15 8.74
CA PRO A 61 9.89 3.54 8.69
C PRO A 61 9.20 4.38 7.60
N TRP A 62 8.93 3.81 6.42
CA TRP A 62 8.19 4.53 5.38
C TRP A 62 6.75 4.84 5.78
N ALA A 63 6.05 3.88 6.39
CA ALA A 63 4.70 4.11 6.91
C ALA A 63 4.69 5.17 8.03
N GLN A 64 5.69 5.16 8.92
CA GLN A 64 5.79 6.12 10.02
C GLN A 64 5.86 7.57 9.53
N LYS A 65 6.58 7.83 8.43
CA LYS A 65 6.65 9.18 7.83
C LYS A 65 5.27 9.74 7.46
N TYR A 66 4.37 8.89 6.96
CA TYR A 66 3.00 9.31 6.63
C TYR A 66 2.18 9.60 7.88
N VAL A 67 2.35 8.83 8.96
CA VAL A 67 1.69 9.07 10.24
C VAL A 67 2.14 10.41 10.84
N ASP A 68 3.45 10.65 10.87
CA ASP A 68 4.02 11.89 11.42
C ASP A 68 3.57 13.11 10.60
N ASN A 69 3.57 12.99 9.27
CA ASN A 69 3.10 14.05 8.37
C ASN A 69 1.60 14.30 8.52
N ALA A 70 0.78 13.25 8.70
CA ALA A 70 -0.65 13.40 8.94
C ALA A 70 -0.92 14.15 10.25
N ALA A 71 -0.19 13.82 11.32
CA ALA A 71 -0.28 14.52 12.61
C ALA A 71 0.12 16.00 12.48
N TYR A 72 1.18 16.29 11.71
CA TYR A 72 1.60 17.65 11.41
C TYR A 72 0.50 18.43 10.65
N CYS A 73 -0.02 17.87 9.56
CA CYS A 73 -1.09 18.51 8.78
C CYS A 73 -2.34 18.79 9.62
N LEU A 74 -2.73 17.85 10.49
CA LEU A 74 -3.86 18.02 11.39
C LEU A 74 -3.63 19.15 12.40
N LYS A 75 -2.45 19.22 13.02
CA LYS A 75 -2.08 20.27 13.97
C LYS A 75 -2.08 21.67 13.33
N HIS A 76 -1.69 21.76 12.06
CA HIS A 76 -1.54 23.01 11.34
C HIS A 76 -2.72 23.34 10.41
N ASN A 77 -3.80 22.56 10.46
CA ASN A 77 -5.00 22.73 9.63
C ASN A 77 -4.68 22.78 8.11
N LEU A 78 -3.72 21.97 7.65
CA LEU A 78 -3.26 21.91 6.27
C LEU A 78 -4.00 20.82 5.50
N ASN A 79 -4.71 21.19 4.42
CA ASN A 79 -5.40 20.25 3.52
C ASN A 79 -6.32 19.25 4.25
N VAL A 80 -6.82 19.63 5.42
CA VAL A 80 -7.80 18.83 6.16
C VAL A 80 -9.18 19.09 5.59
N GLY A 81 -9.69 18.13 4.82
CA GLY A 81 -11.08 18.14 4.41
C GLY A 81 -12.01 17.94 5.60
N ALA A 82 -13.30 18.28 5.43
CA ALA A 82 -14.30 17.78 6.37
C ALA A 82 -14.21 16.25 6.43
N PRO A 83 -14.44 15.62 7.60
CA PRO A 83 -14.61 14.18 7.66
C PRO A 83 -15.58 13.76 6.57
N LEU A 84 -15.25 12.68 5.84
CA LEU A 84 -16.25 12.05 4.99
C LEU A 84 -17.46 11.80 5.89
N CYS A 85 -18.61 12.38 5.55
CA CYS A 85 -19.84 12.14 6.27
C CYS A 85 -20.09 10.63 6.19
N THR A 86 -19.69 9.91 7.23
CA THR A 86 -20.11 8.53 7.43
C THR A 86 -21.61 8.68 7.58
N ARG A 87 -22.39 8.35 6.55
CA ARG A 87 -23.84 8.35 6.66
C ARG A 87 -24.20 7.57 7.92
N GLY A 88 -24.60 8.30 8.94
CA GLY A 88 -25.29 7.81 10.10
C GLY A 88 -26.60 8.56 10.08
N GLU A 89 -27.52 8.10 9.23
CA GLU A 89 -28.97 8.36 9.17
C GLU A 89 -29.54 7.73 7.89
#